data_AF-A0A9D7NFY5-F1
#
_entry.id   AF-A0A9D7NFY5-F1
#
_cell.length_a   1.000
_cell.length_b   1.000
_cell.length_c   1.000
_cell.angle_alpha   90.00
_cell.angle_beta   90.00
_cell.angle_gamma   90.00
#
_symmetry.space_group_name_H-M   'P 1'
#
loop_
_entity.id
_entity.type
_entity.pdbx_description
1 polymer ?
#
loop_
_entity_poly.entity_id
_entity_poly.type
_entity_poly.pdbx_seq_one_letter_code
_entity_poly.pdbx_strand_id
1 'polypeptide(L)'
;MNKLFALVSGIALSLSSFAQDIKLDWPKSFGAAGDVFHRVVEAGNGSVIAVGESSAQTSGGKDGLIVIVNHSTGALVKEVRYGGAKDDVIYDIAPTPQGFFLLVGYTESIGKGSRDGWLLLIDEKGRKLEEKTIGGTGKDELRQIEITPDGTAMVLAGFKNDQKDGDAWLIRLSLKFEMVWEKQLGSGKYGIPSGLALSTDGGAVFSGNTRKGDKIYAAKIDARAAEVWDQTYGDGEYEEALDLINTKDGNFALAGLFKSKGA
;
A
#
# COMPACT_ATOMS: atom_id res chain seq x y z
N MET A 1 -3.03 -2.79 26.24
CA MET A 1 -4.03 -2.05 25.44
C MET A 1 -3.27 -1.09 24.56
N ASN A 2 -3.18 -1.34 23.25
CA ASN A 2 -2.54 -0.42 22.31
C ASN A 2 -3.51 0.74 22.07
N LYS A 3 -2.98 1.96 21.96
CA LYS A 3 -3.73 3.20 21.72
C LYS A 3 -3.52 3.64 20.26
N LEU A 4 -4.55 4.17 19.62
CA LEU A 4 -4.45 4.84 18.32
C LEU A 4 -4.32 6.35 18.56
N PHE A 5 -3.26 6.96 18.03
CA PHE A 5 -3.09 8.41 18.04
C PHE A 5 -3.43 8.95 16.65
N ALA A 6 -4.48 9.75 16.54
CA ALA A 6 -4.82 10.46 15.32
C ALA A 6 -4.15 11.83 15.33
N LEU A 7 -3.31 12.12 14.32
CA LEU A 7 -2.74 13.44 14.14
C LEU A 7 -3.66 14.24 13.21
N VAL A 8 -4.15 15.38 13.68
CA VAL A 8 -5.12 16.23 12.98
C VAL A 8 -4.37 17.42 12.37
N SER A 9 -4.43 17.58 11.05
CA SER A 9 -4.07 18.86 10.43
C SER A 9 -5.28 19.47 9.72
N GLY A 10 -5.86 20.50 10.34
CA GLY A 10 -6.41 21.61 9.57
C GLY A 10 -5.22 22.41 9.03
N ILE A 11 -5.30 22.89 7.79
CA ILE A 11 -4.24 23.53 7.00
C ILE A 11 -3.13 24.17 7.86
N ALA A 12 -1.91 23.64 7.68
CA ALA A 12 -0.63 23.97 8.32
C ALA A 12 -0.34 23.29 9.68
N LEU A 13 0.25 22.09 9.59
CA LEU A 13 1.21 21.60 10.58
C LEU A 13 2.61 22.01 10.09
N SER A 14 3.08 23.21 10.42
CA SER A 14 4.51 23.55 10.28
C SER A 14 5.23 23.26 11.59
N LEU A 15 5.67 22.02 11.77
CA LEU A 15 6.77 21.72 12.69
C LEU A 15 8.05 21.69 11.88
N SER A 16 8.72 22.84 11.75
CA SER A 16 10.08 22.91 11.23
C SER A 16 11.00 23.52 12.28
N SER A 17 11.51 22.67 13.16
CA SER A 17 12.90 22.82 13.58
C SER A 17 13.71 21.70 12.92
N PHE A 18 14.20 21.95 11.71
CA PHE A 18 15.30 21.13 11.20
C PHE A 18 16.52 21.50 12.03
N ALA A 19 16.86 20.67 13.01
CA ALA A 19 18.10 20.80 13.79
C ALA A 19 19.35 20.43 12.95
N GLN A 20 19.16 20.06 11.68
CA GLN A 20 20.19 19.61 10.77
C GLN A 20 19.96 20.26 9.40
N ASP A 21 21.02 20.87 8.85
CA ASP A 21 21.01 21.35 7.47
C ASP A 21 20.69 20.17 6.54
N ILE A 22 19.54 20.22 5.85
CA ILE A 22 19.19 19.22 4.85
C ILE A 22 20.07 19.47 3.63
N LYS A 23 21.11 18.65 3.49
CA LYS A 23 21.94 18.61 2.28
C LYS A 23 21.47 17.46 1.39
N LEU A 24 21.18 17.77 0.13
CA LEU A 24 20.92 16.75 -0.89
C LEU A 24 22.26 16.14 -1.31
N ASP A 25 22.47 14.86 -1.01
CA ASP A 25 23.73 14.16 -1.31
C ASP A 25 23.94 13.95 -2.82
N TRP A 26 22.87 13.60 -3.53
CA TRP A 26 22.87 13.41 -4.97
C TRP A 26 21.52 13.84 -5.56
N PRO A 27 21.37 15.06 -6.09
CA PRO A 27 20.13 15.43 -6.77
C PRO A 27 20.08 14.70 -8.12
N LYS A 28 19.20 13.69 -8.25
CA LYS A 28 18.94 12.93 -9.48
C LYS A 28 17.45 12.72 -9.66
N SER A 29 17.02 12.63 -10.91
CA SER A 29 15.65 12.32 -11.31
C SER A 29 15.62 11.01 -12.08
N PHE A 30 14.58 10.21 -11.85
CA PHE A 30 14.37 8.92 -12.49
C PHE A 30 12.92 8.83 -13.01
N GLY A 31 12.70 7.99 -14.02
CA GLY A 31 11.42 7.92 -14.72
C GLY A 31 11.28 8.97 -15.84
N ALA A 32 10.19 8.84 -16.58
CA ALA A 32 9.78 9.71 -17.66
C ALA A 32 8.79 10.80 -17.18
N ALA A 33 8.57 11.79 -18.04
CA ALA A 33 7.57 12.83 -17.77
C ALA A 33 6.17 12.20 -17.70
N GLY A 34 5.46 12.46 -16.60
CA GLY A 34 4.12 11.91 -16.35
C GLY A 34 4.11 10.58 -15.61
N ASP A 35 5.26 10.00 -15.29
CA ASP A 35 5.33 8.84 -14.40
C ASP A 35 4.83 9.22 -13.00
N VAL A 36 4.13 8.29 -12.36
CA VAL A 36 3.58 8.46 -11.02
C VAL A 36 4.18 7.40 -10.12
N PHE A 37 4.80 7.81 -9.01
CA PHE A 37 5.27 6.89 -7.97
C PHE A 37 4.27 6.84 -6.82
N HIS A 38 3.93 5.62 -6.40
CA HIS A 38 2.97 5.36 -5.33
C HIS A 38 3.66 5.00 -4.01
N ARG A 39 4.82 4.35 -4.06
CA ARG A 39 5.56 3.94 -2.86
C ARG A 39 7.07 4.02 -3.08
N VAL A 40 7.79 4.38 -2.01
CA VAL A 40 9.25 4.28 -1.93
C VAL A 40 9.63 3.53 -0.65
N VAL A 41 10.55 2.58 -0.76
CA VAL A 41 11.09 1.82 0.38
C VAL A 41 12.61 1.75 0.30
N GLU A 42 13.27 1.70 1.46
CA GLU A 42 14.66 1.32 1.57
C GLU A 42 14.75 -0.16 1.98
N ALA A 43 15.49 -0.95 1.22
CA ALA A 43 15.76 -2.35 1.52
C ALA A 43 17.05 -2.49 2.35
N GLY A 44 17.14 -3.56 3.15
CA GLY A 44 18.29 -3.81 4.03
C GLY A 44 19.64 -3.99 3.30
N ASN A 45 19.63 -4.16 1.97
CA ASN A 45 20.83 -4.20 1.13
C ASN A 45 21.31 -2.80 0.69
N GLY A 46 20.68 -1.72 1.17
CA GLY A 46 21.01 -0.33 0.81
C GLY A 46 20.47 0.10 -0.56
N SER A 47 19.48 -0.61 -1.11
CA SER A 47 18.74 -0.15 -2.28
C SER A 47 17.53 0.69 -1.86
N VAL A 48 17.30 1.80 -2.55
CA VAL A 48 16.03 2.54 -2.52
C VAL A 48 15.22 2.10 -3.73
N ILE A 49 14.00 1.64 -3.50
CA ILE A 49 13.09 1.17 -4.54
C ILE A 49 11.86 2.06 -4.56
N ALA A 50 11.56 2.63 -5.72
CA ALA A 50 10.34 3.38 -5.99
C ALA A 50 9.47 2.61 -6.99
N VAL A 51 8.17 2.53 -6.72
CA VAL A 51 7.21 1.78 -7.56
C VAL A 51 6.00 2.63 -7.89
N GLY A 52 5.37 2.34 -9.04
CA GLY A 52 4.24 3.12 -9.51
C GLY A 52 3.75 2.70 -10.90
N GLU A 53 3.47 3.69 -11.74
CA GLU A 53 2.98 3.52 -13.11
C GLU A 53 3.69 4.44 -14.10
N SER A 54 3.81 3.98 -15.35
CA SER A 54 4.36 4.75 -16.47
C SER A 54 3.53 4.53 -17.73
N SER A 55 3.32 5.58 -18.52
CA SER A 55 2.78 5.46 -19.90
C SER A 55 3.89 5.56 -20.96
N ALA A 56 5.16 5.68 -20.54
CA ALA A 56 6.29 5.77 -21.45
C ALA A 56 6.88 4.39 -21.71
N GLN A 57 7.21 4.08 -22.96
CA GLN A 57 7.89 2.83 -23.34
C GLN A 57 7.12 1.55 -22.93
N THR A 58 5.79 1.61 -22.96
CA THR A 58 4.90 0.48 -22.64
C THR A 58 4.40 -0.21 -23.91
N SER A 59 3.77 -1.38 -23.75
CA SER A 59 3.19 -2.14 -24.87
C SER A 59 1.72 -1.78 -25.17
N GLY A 60 1.22 -0.71 -24.56
CA GLY A 60 -0.17 -0.29 -24.69
C GLY A 60 -0.55 0.76 -23.66
N GLY A 61 -1.35 0.37 -22.67
CA GLY A 61 -1.73 1.22 -21.54
C GLY A 61 -0.56 1.57 -20.62
N LYS A 62 -0.90 1.92 -19.38
CA LYS A 62 0.11 2.11 -18.33
C LYS A 62 0.74 0.77 -17.96
N ASP A 63 2.03 0.76 -17.69
CA ASP A 63 2.71 -0.39 -17.10
C ASP A 63 3.21 -0.05 -15.70
N GLY A 64 3.27 -1.05 -14.83
CA GLY A 64 3.83 -0.96 -13.49
C GLY A 64 5.32 -0.60 -13.55
N LEU A 65 5.67 0.57 -13.01
CA LEU A 65 7.02 1.10 -13.02
C LEU A 65 7.76 0.69 -11.74
N ILE A 66 9.02 0.26 -11.90
CA ILE A 66 9.93 -0.05 -10.80
C ILE A 66 11.27 0.62 -11.08
N VAL A 67 11.72 1.44 -10.13
CA VAL A 67 13.02 2.10 -10.14
C VAL A 67 13.79 1.65 -8.90
N ILE A 68 14.98 1.08 -9.10
CA ILE A 68 15.90 0.64 -8.05
C ILE A 68 17.16 1.50 -8.15
N VAL A 69 17.53 2.12 -7.04
CA VAL A 69 18.68 3.01 -6.92
C VAL A 69 19.56 2.54 -5.77
N ASN A 70 20.88 2.60 -5.94
CA ASN A 70 21.81 2.41 -4.84
C ASN A 70 21.79 3.64 -3.91
N HIS A 71 21.41 3.47 -2.65
CA HIS A 71 21.27 4.57 -1.68
C HIS A 71 22.55 5.41 -1.57
N SER A 72 23.71 4.77 -1.39
CA SER A 72 24.96 5.48 -1.10
C SER A 72 25.49 6.33 -2.26
N THR A 73 25.14 5.99 -3.51
CA THR A 73 25.69 6.64 -4.72
C THR A 73 24.65 7.36 -5.57
N GLY A 74 23.37 7.08 -5.34
CA GLY A 74 22.28 7.47 -6.23
C GLY A 74 22.39 6.84 -7.61
N ALA A 75 23.16 5.77 -7.80
CA ALA A 75 23.30 5.12 -9.11
C ALA A 75 22.05 4.30 -9.44
N LEU A 76 21.53 4.45 -10.66
CA LEU A 76 20.43 3.62 -11.15
C LEU A 76 20.92 2.17 -11.25
N VAL A 77 20.25 1.26 -10.55
CA VAL A 77 20.45 -0.19 -10.67
C VAL A 77 19.53 -0.73 -11.74
N LYS A 78 18.24 -0.36 -11.68
CA LYS A 78 17.23 -0.82 -12.63
C LYS A 78 16.12 0.20 -12.79
N GLU A 79 15.70 0.42 -14.01
CA GLU A 79 14.37 0.93 -14.34
C GLU A 79 13.69 -0.13 -15.22
N VAL A 80 12.50 -0.56 -14.83
CA VAL A 80 11.75 -1.59 -15.55
C VAL A 80 10.27 -1.33 -15.46
N ARG A 81 9.56 -1.75 -16.51
CA ARG A 81 8.12 -1.69 -16.65
C ARG A 81 7.61 -3.11 -16.79
N TYR A 82 6.58 -3.45 -16.02
CA TYR A 82 5.87 -4.72 -16.11
C TYR A 82 4.39 -4.44 -16.40
N GLY A 83 3.83 -5.20 -17.33
CA GLY A 83 2.46 -5.01 -17.78
C GLY A 83 2.25 -5.64 -19.15
N GLY A 84 1.17 -5.24 -19.82
CA GLY A 84 0.74 -5.77 -21.09
C GLY A 84 0.13 -4.71 -22.01
N ALA A 85 -0.96 -5.07 -22.68
CA ALA A 85 -1.58 -4.19 -23.66
C ALA A 85 -2.53 -3.15 -23.03
N LYS A 86 -2.91 -3.31 -21.76
CA LYS A 86 -3.82 -2.42 -21.03
C LYS A 86 -3.14 -1.83 -19.80
N ASP A 87 -3.91 -1.21 -18.90
CA ASP A 87 -3.37 -0.57 -17.72
C ASP A 87 -2.98 -1.59 -16.64
N ASP A 88 -1.76 -1.46 -16.14
CA ASP A 88 -1.13 -2.24 -15.09
C ASP A 88 -0.42 -1.27 -14.15
N VAL A 89 -0.68 -1.38 -12.85
CA VAL A 89 -0.24 -0.39 -11.85
C VAL A 89 0.26 -1.09 -10.61
N ILE A 90 1.35 -0.59 -10.04
CA ILE A 90 1.92 -1.08 -8.77
C ILE A 90 1.70 -0.02 -7.70
N TYR A 91 0.93 -0.36 -6.67
CA TYR A 91 0.63 0.57 -5.58
C TYR A 91 1.61 0.50 -4.42
N ASP A 92 2.10 -0.70 -4.08
CA ASP A 92 2.93 -0.87 -2.89
C ASP A 92 3.95 -2.00 -3.06
N ILE A 93 4.99 -1.96 -2.23
CA ILE A 93 6.14 -2.87 -2.24
C ILE A 93 6.59 -3.19 -0.81
N ALA A 94 6.87 -4.47 -0.56
CA ALA A 94 7.40 -4.94 0.71
C ALA A 94 8.68 -5.77 0.49
N PRO A 95 9.83 -5.32 1.01
CA PRO A 95 11.05 -6.10 1.06
C PRO A 95 10.92 -7.32 1.98
N THR A 96 11.45 -8.44 1.52
CA THR A 96 11.53 -9.68 2.30
C THR A 96 12.89 -9.80 2.99
N PRO A 97 12.97 -10.53 4.12
CA PRO A 97 14.26 -10.86 4.75
C PRO A 97 15.22 -11.64 3.84
N GLN A 98 14.71 -12.31 2.79
CA GLN A 98 15.52 -13.06 1.83
C GLN A 98 16.07 -12.19 0.69
N GLY A 99 15.75 -10.89 0.65
CA GLY A 99 16.25 -9.95 -0.36
C GLY A 99 15.41 -9.88 -1.64
N PHE A 100 14.26 -10.56 -1.70
CA PHE A 100 13.25 -10.37 -2.73
C PHE A 100 12.30 -9.22 -2.38
N PHE A 101 11.59 -8.70 -3.37
CA PHE A 101 10.54 -7.71 -3.16
C PHE A 101 9.20 -8.25 -3.64
N LEU A 102 8.18 -8.19 -2.78
CA LEU A 102 6.79 -8.44 -3.16
C LEU A 102 6.14 -7.10 -3.50
N LEU A 103 5.40 -7.06 -4.61
CA LEU A 103 4.70 -5.88 -5.05
C LEU A 103 3.23 -6.21 -5.26
N VAL A 104 2.39 -5.21 -5.00
CA VAL A 104 0.94 -5.34 -5.14
C VAL A 104 0.35 -4.18 -5.92
N GLY A 105 -0.72 -4.46 -6.66
CA GLY A 105 -1.42 -3.47 -7.44
C GLY A 105 -2.63 -4.03 -8.18
N TYR A 106 -2.85 -3.58 -9.41
CA TYR A 106 -3.85 -4.16 -10.31
C TYR A 106 -3.31 -4.35 -11.72
N THR A 107 -3.96 -5.23 -12.46
CA THR A 107 -3.72 -5.49 -13.88
C THR A 107 -5.04 -5.56 -14.65
N GLU A 108 -5.12 -4.88 -15.79
CA GLU A 108 -6.22 -5.02 -16.77
C GLU A 108 -5.80 -5.93 -17.95
N SER A 109 -4.52 -6.30 -17.99
CA SER A 109 -3.88 -7.06 -19.06
C SER A 109 -4.05 -8.57 -18.90
N ILE A 110 -4.13 -9.09 -17.67
CA ILE A 110 -4.33 -10.51 -17.37
C ILE A 110 -5.37 -10.68 -16.25
N GLY A 111 -5.97 -11.87 -16.15
CA GLY A 111 -6.97 -12.18 -15.12
C GLY A 111 -8.37 -12.41 -15.68
N LYS A 112 -9.37 -12.41 -14.78
CA LYS A 112 -10.76 -12.79 -15.11
C LYS A 112 -11.68 -11.58 -15.18
N GLY A 113 -11.30 -10.47 -14.57
CA GLY A 113 -12.09 -9.26 -14.46
C GLY A 113 -11.70 -8.18 -15.45
N SER A 114 -12.30 -7.02 -15.26
CA SER A 114 -11.86 -5.79 -15.92
C SER A 114 -10.63 -5.16 -15.25
N ARG A 115 -10.40 -5.48 -13.97
CA ARG A 115 -9.16 -5.30 -13.20
C ARG A 115 -9.04 -6.51 -12.28
N ASP A 116 -7.85 -7.07 -12.19
CA ASP A 116 -7.54 -8.11 -11.21
C ASP A 116 -6.43 -7.62 -10.28
N GLY A 117 -6.48 -8.02 -9.01
CA GLY A 117 -5.43 -7.72 -8.05
C GLY A 117 -4.12 -8.38 -8.50
N TRP A 118 -3.05 -7.61 -8.62
CA TRP A 118 -1.81 -8.06 -9.22
C TRP A 118 -0.73 -8.26 -8.16
N LEU A 119 -0.14 -9.46 -8.14
CA LEU A 119 0.98 -9.84 -7.28
C LEU A 119 2.21 -10.06 -8.14
N LEU A 120 3.32 -9.45 -7.74
CA LEU A 120 4.62 -9.61 -8.37
C LEU A 120 5.69 -9.93 -7.34
N LEU A 121 6.56 -10.88 -7.67
CA LEU A 121 7.79 -11.15 -6.93
C LEU A 121 8.97 -10.83 -7.82
N ILE A 122 9.87 -9.97 -7.36
CA ILE A 122 11.10 -9.63 -8.07
C ILE A 122 12.35 -9.88 -7.21
N ASP A 123 13.48 -10.10 -7.88
CA ASP A 123 14.78 -10.13 -7.22
C ASP A 123 15.36 -8.72 -6.97
N GLU A 124 16.48 -8.66 -6.25
CA GLU A 124 17.23 -7.43 -5.94
C GLU A 124 17.69 -6.63 -7.18
N LYS A 125 17.67 -7.25 -8.37
CA LYS A 125 18.07 -6.65 -9.66
C LYS A 125 16.84 -6.21 -10.47
N GLY A 126 15.65 -6.31 -9.89
CA GLY A 126 14.39 -5.97 -10.52
C GLY A 126 13.98 -6.96 -11.61
N ARG A 127 14.38 -8.23 -11.52
CA ARG A 127 13.91 -9.28 -12.43
C ARG A 127 12.66 -9.95 -11.84
N LYS A 128 11.59 -10.03 -12.63
CA LYS A 128 10.37 -10.78 -12.31
C LYS A 128 10.68 -12.27 -12.14
N LEU A 129 10.39 -12.78 -10.96
CA LEU A 129 10.51 -14.19 -10.59
C LEU A 129 9.15 -14.90 -10.70
N GLU A 130 8.09 -14.23 -10.25
CA GLU A 130 6.74 -14.78 -10.24
C GLU A 130 5.69 -13.67 -10.41
N GLU A 131 4.56 -14.01 -11.01
CA GLU A 131 3.39 -13.14 -11.09
C GLU A 131 2.10 -13.94 -10.92
N LYS A 132 1.12 -13.33 -10.25
CA LYS A 132 -0.19 -13.94 -10.04
C LYS A 132 -1.28 -12.89 -9.98
N THR A 133 -2.50 -13.27 -10.35
CA THR A 133 -3.69 -12.47 -10.12
C THR A 133 -4.56 -13.04 -9.02
N ILE A 134 -5.20 -12.17 -8.26
CA ILE A 134 -6.25 -12.50 -7.29
C ILE A 134 -7.44 -11.59 -7.57
N GLY A 135 -8.63 -12.16 -7.72
CA GLY A 135 -9.84 -11.40 -7.98
C GLY A 135 -10.97 -12.25 -8.56
N GLY A 136 -12.13 -11.62 -8.69
CA GLY A 136 -13.32 -12.17 -9.32
C GLY A 136 -13.45 -11.80 -10.79
N THR A 137 -14.68 -11.76 -11.32
CA THR A 137 -14.97 -11.24 -12.67
C THR A 137 -15.08 -9.71 -12.70
N GLY A 138 -14.71 -9.05 -11.60
CA GLY A 138 -15.04 -7.68 -11.28
C GLY A 138 -13.93 -6.68 -11.59
N LYS A 139 -13.85 -5.68 -10.70
CA LYS A 139 -12.66 -4.85 -10.52
C LYS A 139 -12.08 -5.24 -9.17
N ASP A 140 -10.84 -5.69 -9.20
CA ASP A 140 -10.11 -6.13 -8.03
C ASP A 140 -8.75 -5.44 -7.99
N GLU A 141 -8.36 -4.89 -6.84
CA GLU A 141 -7.14 -4.11 -6.71
C GLU A 141 -6.48 -4.27 -5.34
N LEU A 142 -5.23 -4.72 -5.31
CA LEU A 142 -4.43 -4.81 -4.09
C LEU A 142 -3.75 -3.47 -3.81
N ARG A 143 -3.83 -2.95 -2.58
CA ARG A 143 -3.47 -1.55 -2.28
C ARG A 143 -2.30 -1.39 -1.33
N GLN A 144 -2.16 -2.27 -0.35
CA GLN A 144 -1.06 -2.24 0.63
C GLN A 144 -0.56 -3.66 0.91
N ILE A 145 0.72 -3.80 1.22
CA ILE A 145 1.36 -5.07 1.58
C ILE A 145 2.37 -4.89 2.71
N GLU A 146 2.36 -5.81 3.66
CA GLU A 146 3.34 -5.87 4.75
C GLU A 146 3.85 -7.31 4.95
N ILE A 147 5.15 -7.48 5.14
CA ILE A 147 5.73 -8.79 5.50
C ILE A 147 5.56 -9.01 6.99
N THR A 148 4.88 -10.10 7.34
CA THR A 148 4.64 -10.49 8.72
C THR A 148 5.87 -11.16 9.34
N PRO A 149 6.03 -11.11 10.68
CA PRO A 149 7.18 -11.72 11.36
C PRO A 149 7.33 -13.23 11.15
N ASP A 150 6.26 -13.94 10.81
CA ASP A 150 6.30 -15.38 10.51
C ASP A 150 6.67 -15.70 9.06
N GLY A 151 7.02 -14.68 8.26
CA GLY A 151 7.45 -14.85 6.88
C GLY A 151 6.31 -15.01 5.87
N THR A 152 5.06 -14.75 6.26
CA THR A 152 3.94 -14.56 5.33
C THR A 152 3.75 -13.07 4.99
N ALA A 153 2.88 -12.73 4.05
CA ALA A 153 2.50 -11.34 3.78
C ALA A 153 1.03 -11.09 4.12
N MET A 154 0.75 -9.88 4.61
CA MET A 154 -0.58 -9.34 4.79
C MET A 154 -0.85 -8.32 3.69
N VAL A 155 -1.98 -8.43 3.00
CA VAL A 155 -2.33 -7.57 1.86
C VAL A 155 -3.73 -6.99 2.06
N LEU A 156 -3.84 -5.67 2.00
CA LEU A 156 -5.12 -4.95 2.05
C LEU A 156 -5.53 -4.57 0.63
N ALA A 157 -6.79 -4.83 0.23
CA ALA A 157 -7.34 -4.42 -1.07
C ALA A 157 -8.60 -3.59 -0.91
N GLY A 158 -8.92 -2.84 -1.96
CA GLY A 158 -10.05 -1.92 -1.97
C GLY A 158 -11.29 -2.37 -2.75
N PHE A 159 -11.15 -3.22 -3.77
CA PHE A 159 -12.29 -3.66 -4.57
C PHE A 159 -12.23 -5.17 -4.77
N LYS A 160 -13.37 -5.86 -4.63
CA LYS A 160 -13.61 -7.25 -5.06
C LYS A 160 -14.96 -7.32 -5.75
N ASN A 161 -15.05 -6.84 -6.99
CA ASN A 161 -16.35 -6.51 -7.61
C ASN A 161 -17.07 -7.72 -8.25
N ASP A 162 -17.33 -8.76 -7.45
CA ASP A 162 -18.36 -9.79 -7.67
C ASP A 162 -19.29 -9.96 -6.44
N GLN A 163 -18.95 -9.35 -5.31
CA GLN A 163 -19.83 -9.17 -4.15
C GLN A 163 -20.37 -7.73 -4.19
N LYS A 164 -21.69 -7.57 -4.07
CA LYS A 164 -22.43 -6.33 -4.39
C LYS A 164 -22.07 -5.08 -3.57
N ASP A 165 -21.10 -5.18 -2.67
CA ASP A 165 -20.66 -4.12 -1.79
C ASP A 165 -19.13 -4.08 -1.84
N GLY A 166 -18.57 -3.06 -2.52
CA GLY A 166 -17.14 -2.82 -2.70
C GLY A 166 -16.42 -2.59 -1.37
N ASP A 167 -16.24 -3.68 -0.63
CA ASP A 167 -15.65 -3.71 0.67
C ASP A 167 -14.18 -4.10 0.55
N ALA A 168 -13.34 -3.53 1.42
CA ALA A 168 -11.98 -3.99 1.51
C ALA A 168 -11.90 -5.44 1.96
N TRP A 169 -10.89 -6.14 1.45
CA TRP A 169 -10.47 -7.40 2.02
C TRP A 169 -9.14 -7.24 2.75
N LEU A 170 -8.87 -8.18 3.63
CA LEU A 170 -7.54 -8.49 4.09
C LEU A 170 -7.20 -9.91 3.64
N ILE A 171 -6.07 -10.06 2.96
CA ILE A 171 -5.53 -11.34 2.52
C ILE A 171 -4.27 -11.63 3.31
N ARG A 172 -4.13 -12.87 3.73
CA ARG A 172 -2.85 -13.42 4.16
C ARG A 172 -2.37 -14.46 3.17
N LEU A 173 -1.12 -14.32 2.72
CA LEU A 173 -0.53 -15.18 1.70
C LEU A 173 0.92 -15.58 2.04
N SER A 174 1.37 -16.73 1.52
CA SER A 174 2.79 -17.09 1.55
C SER A 174 3.59 -16.23 0.56
N LEU A 175 4.92 -16.17 0.69
CA LEU A 175 5.77 -15.42 -0.25
C LEU A 175 5.75 -15.97 -1.69
N LYS A 176 5.12 -17.12 -1.92
CA LYS A 176 4.84 -17.72 -3.25
C LYS A 176 3.39 -17.53 -3.68
N PHE A 177 2.71 -16.54 -3.11
CA PHE A 177 1.33 -16.19 -3.41
C PHE A 177 0.31 -17.33 -3.18
N GLU A 178 0.59 -18.23 -2.25
CA GLU A 178 -0.38 -19.24 -1.80
C GLU A 178 -1.28 -18.60 -0.74
N MET A 179 -2.59 -18.66 -0.95
CA MET A 179 -3.57 -18.10 -0.02
C MET A 179 -3.55 -18.87 1.30
N VAL A 180 -3.34 -18.16 2.41
CA VAL A 180 -3.50 -18.71 3.76
C VAL A 180 -4.94 -18.50 4.23
N TRP A 181 -5.42 -17.27 4.14
CA TRP A 181 -6.83 -16.92 4.37
C TRP A 181 -7.16 -15.55 3.74
N GLU A 182 -8.43 -15.30 3.50
CA GLU A 182 -8.97 -13.97 3.16
C GLU A 182 -10.13 -13.62 4.11
N LYS A 183 -10.31 -12.32 4.38
CA LYS A 183 -11.38 -11.80 5.23
C LYS A 183 -11.92 -10.50 4.65
N GLN A 184 -13.23 -10.41 4.47
CA GLN A 184 -13.90 -9.14 4.18
C GLN A 184 -13.91 -8.25 5.43
N LEU A 185 -13.62 -6.96 5.25
CA LEU A 185 -13.49 -5.99 6.33
C LEU A 185 -14.69 -5.04 6.38
N GLY A 186 -14.95 -4.49 7.57
CA GLY A 186 -15.87 -3.36 7.75
C GLY A 186 -17.35 -3.64 7.58
N SER A 187 -17.77 -4.87 7.21
CA SER A 187 -19.18 -5.27 7.08
C SER A 187 -20.03 -4.27 6.27
N GLY A 188 -19.56 -3.84 5.10
CA GLY A 188 -20.25 -2.85 4.27
C GLY A 188 -19.96 -1.38 4.60
N LYS A 189 -19.25 -1.09 5.70
CA LYS A 189 -18.93 0.29 6.11
C LYS A 189 -17.66 0.83 5.44
N TYR A 190 -16.73 -0.03 5.06
CA TYR A 190 -15.40 0.37 4.62
C TYR A 190 -15.35 0.55 3.11
N GLY A 191 -14.75 1.65 2.67
CA GLY A 191 -14.55 1.97 1.25
C GLY A 191 -13.09 1.76 0.86
N ILE A 192 -12.44 2.84 0.44
CA ILE A 192 -11.07 2.79 -0.08
C ILE A 192 -10.06 2.63 1.08
N PRO A 193 -9.22 1.57 1.08
CA PRO A 193 -8.14 1.43 2.03
C PRO A 193 -7.01 2.42 1.77
N SER A 194 -6.38 2.88 2.84
CA SER A 194 -5.25 3.80 2.77
C SER A 194 -4.05 3.39 3.60
N GLY A 195 -4.24 2.57 4.65
CA GLY A 195 -3.15 2.19 5.52
C GLY A 195 -3.29 0.79 6.10
N LEU A 196 -2.16 0.11 6.25
CA LEU A 196 -2.04 -1.22 6.86
C LEU A 196 -0.80 -1.21 7.77
N ALA A 197 -0.98 -1.61 9.03
CA ALA A 197 0.11 -1.69 10.00
C ALA A 197 0.02 -2.99 10.80
N LEU A 198 1.11 -3.74 10.89
CA LEU A 198 1.12 -5.00 11.63
C LEU A 198 1.14 -4.77 13.14
N SER A 199 0.38 -5.56 13.88
CA SER A 199 0.38 -5.50 15.34
C SER A 199 1.42 -6.46 15.92
N THR A 200 2.04 -6.09 17.04
CA THR A 200 3.02 -6.94 17.75
C THR A 200 2.43 -8.24 18.29
N ASP A 201 1.09 -8.32 18.39
CA ASP A 201 0.35 -9.53 18.77
C ASP A 201 0.05 -10.45 17.58
N GLY A 202 0.63 -10.17 16.40
CA GLY A 202 0.44 -10.92 15.17
C GLY A 202 -0.83 -10.55 14.39
N GLY A 203 -1.60 -9.58 14.89
CA GLY A 203 -2.74 -8.99 14.19
C GLY A 203 -2.35 -7.87 13.22
N ALA A 204 -3.33 -7.06 12.83
CA ALA A 204 -3.14 -5.91 11.97
C ALA A 204 -4.14 -4.80 12.30
N VAL A 205 -3.72 -3.55 12.10
CA VAL A 205 -4.58 -2.38 12.08
C VAL A 205 -4.63 -1.88 10.64
N PHE A 206 -5.79 -1.47 10.20
CA PHE A 206 -5.99 -0.92 8.87
C PHE A 206 -6.89 0.30 8.94
N SER A 207 -6.68 1.24 8.02
CA SER A 207 -7.42 2.48 7.93
C SER A 207 -7.81 2.79 6.50
N GLY A 208 -8.86 3.55 6.33
CA GLY A 208 -9.39 3.95 5.04
C GLY A 208 -10.56 4.89 5.24
N ASN A 209 -11.28 5.16 4.16
CA ASN A 209 -12.53 5.89 4.25
C ASN A 209 -13.71 4.95 4.45
N THR A 210 -14.81 5.46 5.01
CA THR A 210 -16.10 4.79 4.94
C THR A 210 -16.56 4.69 3.49
N ARG A 211 -17.51 3.80 3.21
CA ARG A 211 -18.07 3.58 1.87
C ARG A 211 -18.67 4.85 1.25
N LYS A 212 -19.20 5.75 2.09
CA LYS A 212 -19.71 7.05 1.66
C LYS A 212 -18.61 8.08 1.37
N GLY A 213 -17.37 7.79 1.75
CA GLY A 213 -16.24 8.73 1.64
C GLY A 213 -16.34 9.90 2.63
N ASP A 214 -17.22 9.81 3.63
CA ASP A 214 -17.57 10.91 4.53
C ASP A 214 -16.88 10.81 5.90
N LYS A 215 -16.19 9.71 6.20
CA LYS A 215 -15.50 9.50 7.46
C LYS A 215 -14.26 8.65 7.24
N ILE A 216 -13.32 8.72 8.17
CA ILE A 216 -12.25 7.75 8.29
C ILE A 216 -12.78 6.55 9.07
N TYR A 217 -12.44 5.35 8.64
CA TYR A 217 -12.63 4.12 9.37
C TYR A 217 -11.27 3.53 9.70
N ALA A 218 -11.09 3.09 10.94
CA ALA A 218 -9.95 2.28 11.36
C ALA A 218 -10.44 1.06 12.11
N ALA A 219 -9.80 -0.08 11.92
CA ALA A 219 -10.10 -1.28 12.69
C ALA A 219 -8.85 -2.10 12.95
N LYS A 220 -8.95 -2.96 13.96
CA LYS A 220 -7.92 -3.92 14.35
C LYS A 220 -8.47 -5.33 14.34
N ILE A 221 -7.68 -6.25 13.82
CA ILE A 221 -7.86 -7.69 13.99
C ILE A 221 -6.74 -8.30 14.83
N ASP A 222 -7.00 -9.44 15.46
CA ASP A 222 -5.99 -10.26 16.15
C ASP A 222 -5.28 -11.23 15.17
N ALA A 223 -4.30 -11.99 15.66
CA ALA A 223 -3.55 -12.96 14.84
C ALA A 223 -4.41 -14.08 14.23
N ARG A 224 -5.62 -14.30 14.73
CA ARG A 224 -6.59 -15.27 14.21
C ARG A 224 -7.61 -14.63 13.28
N ALA A 225 -7.35 -13.39 12.86
CA ALA A 225 -8.25 -12.56 12.05
C ALA A 225 -9.62 -12.30 12.72
N ALA A 226 -9.70 -12.36 14.05
CA ALA A 226 -10.88 -11.93 14.79
C ALA A 226 -10.83 -10.42 14.98
N GLU A 227 -11.97 -9.74 14.81
CA GLU A 227 -12.06 -8.30 15.06
C GLU A 227 -11.83 -8.01 16.55
N VAL A 228 -10.96 -7.04 16.83
CA VAL A 228 -10.65 -6.57 18.19
C VAL A 228 -11.42 -5.28 18.47
N TRP A 229 -11.41 -4.35 17.51
CA TRP A 229 -12.19 -3.12 17.54
C TRP A 229 -12.31 -2.52 16.14
N ASP A 230 -13.37 -1.75 15.91
CA ASP A 230 -13.50 -0.79 14.82
C ASP A 230 -13.89 0.59 15.34
N GLN A 231 -13.50 1.65 14.64
CA GLN A 231 -13.80 3.04 14.97
C GLN A 231 -14.01 3.86 13.69
N THR A 232 -14.89 4.85 13.77
CA THR A 232 -15.08 5.86 12.72
C THR A 232 -14.78 7.24 13.25
N TYR A 233 -14.03 8.03 12.48
CA TYR A 233 -13.62 9.39 12.81
C TYR A 233 -14.14 10.35 11.74
N GLY A 234 -14.62 11.52 12.16
CA GLY A 234 -15.17 12.53 11.25
C GLY A 234 -16.63 12.88 11.53
N ASP A 235 -17.01 14.10 11.13
CA ASP A 235 -18.35 14.64 11.27
C ASP A 235 -19.20 14.50 10.00
N GLY A 236 -18.61 14.07 8.88
CA GLY A 236 -19.32 13.78 7.64
C GLY A 236 -19.17 14.84 6.54
N GLU A 237 -18.38 15.90 6.76
CA GLU A 237 -18.30 17.03 5.82
C GLU A 237 -17.08 17.00 4.87
N TYR A 238 -16.03 16.22 5.17
CA TYR A 238 -14.93 15.79 4.28
C TYR A 238 -13.81 15.23 5.16
N GLU A 239 -13.48 13.96 4.94
CA GLU A 239 -12.46 13.25 5.69
C GLU A 239 -11.70 12.33 4.74
N GLU A 240 -10.38 12.26 4.87
CA GLU A 240 -9.53 11.43 4.02
C GLU A 240 -8.48 10.75 4.88
N ALA A 241 -8.46 9.42 4.90
CA ALA A 241 -7.40 8.67 5.56
C ALA A 241 -6.22 8.56 4.60
N LEU A 242 -5.03 8.99 5.02
CA LEU A 242 -3.86 9.04 4.15
C LEU A 242 -2.86 7.92 4.44
N ASP A 243 -2.48 7.74 5.71
CA ASP A 243 -1.43 6.80 6.08
C ASP A 243 -1.61 6.29 7.51
N LEU A 244 -1.16 5.06 7.76
CA LEU A 244 -1.20 4.40 9.05
C LEU A 244 0.13 3.70 9.31
N ILE A 245 0.78 4.08 10.39
CA ILE A 245 2.08 3.51 10.76
C ILE A 245 2.08 2.93 12.17
N ASN A 246 2.99 2.00 12.41
CA ASN A 246 3.39 1.61 13.75
C ASN A 246 4.24 2.71 14.41
N THR A 247 4.01 2.94 15.70
CA THR A 247 4.88 3.78 16.52
C THR A 247 5.86 2.91 17.32
N LYS A 248 7.00 3.49 17.74
CA LYS A 248 8.08 2.76 18.44
C LYS A 248 7.65 2.09 19.75
N ASP A 249 6.61 2.60 20.39
CA ASP A 249 6.03 2.07 21.62
C ASP A 249 4.98 0.96 21.38
N GLY A 250 4.83 0.49 20.13
CA GLY A 250 3.89 -0.57 19.76
C GLY A 250 2.45 -0.10 19.56
N ASN A 251 2.23 1.22 19.55
CA ASN A 251 0.96 1.85 19.19
C ASN A 251 0.88 2.12 17.68
N PHE A 252 -0.15 2.86 17.27
CA PHE A 252 -0.41 3.20 15.87
C PHE A 252 -0.65 4.70 15.74
N ALA A 253 -0.17 5.28 14.64
CA ALA A 253 -0.45 6.65 14.25
C ALA A 253 -1.20 6.67 12.92
N LEU A 254 -2.33 7.38 12.88
CA LEU A 254 -3.14 7.57 11.68
C LEU A 254 -3.10 9.04 11.27
N ALA A 255 -2.69 9.29 10.03
CA ALA A 255 -2.70 10.60 9.41
C ALA A 255 -3.86 10.69 8.43
N GLY A 256 -4.51 11.87 8.39
CA GLY A 256 -5.62 12.12 7.49
C GLY A 256 -5.97 13.59 7.39
N LEU A 257 -6.75 13.93 6.36
CA LEU A 257 -7.37 15.24 6.22
C LEU A 257 -8.72 15.23 6.92
N PHE A 258 -8.97 16.27 7.70
CA PHE A 258 -10.26 16.51 8.33
C PHE A 258 -10.67 17.95 8.05
N LYS A 259 -11.93 18.15 7.69
CA LYS A 259 -12.47 19.51 7.68
C LYS A 259 -12.67 19.97 9.12
N SER A 260 -11.85 20.90 9.60
CA SER A 260 -12.08 21.51 10.91
C SER A 260 -13.26 22.49 10.83
N LYS A 261 -14.27 22.34 11.69
CA LYS A 261 -15.05 23.50 12.11
C LYS A 261 -14.08 24.38 12.91
N GLY A 262 -13.81 25.58 12.41
CA GLY A 262 -12.85 26.50 13.03
C GLY A 262 -13.10 26.66 14.53
N ALA A 263 -12.01 26.82 15.29
CA ALA A 263 -12.05 27.05 16.74
C ALA A 263 -12.89 28.29 17.10
#